data_AF-A0A957NTA3-F1
#
_entry.id   AF-A0A957NTA3-F1
#
_cell.length_a   1.000
_cell.length_b   1.000
_cell.length_c   1.000
_cell.angle_alpha   90.00
_cell.angle_beta   90.00
_cell.angle_gamma   90.00
#
_symmetry.space_group_name_H-M   'P 1'
#
loop_
_entity.id
_entity.type
_entity.pdbx_description
1 polymer ?
#
loop_
_entity_poly.entity_id
_entity_poly.type
_entity_poly.pdbx_seq_one_letter_code
_entity_poly.pdbx_strand_id
1 'polypeptide(L)' 'MKPVEQYYDDDAHVEWERLDRHRTEFAVTMRALGEYLPSPPAQVLDVGGGPGRRSIN' A
#
# COMPACT_ATOMS: atom_id res chain seq x y z
N MET A 1 7.24 23.64 3.72
CA MET A 1 6.42 22.45 3.42
C MET A 1 7.28 21.49 2.63
N LYS A 2 7.29 20.18 2.93
CA LYS A 2 8.11 19.22 2.17
C LYS A 2 7.36 18.85 0.89
N PRO A 3 7.96 18.98 -0.30
CA PRO A 3 7.24 18.78 -1.57
C PRO A 3 6.57 17.41 -1.71
N VAL A 4 7.18 16.37 -1.14
CA VAL A 4 6.65 15.00 -1.18
C VAL A 4 5.39 14.87 -0.32
N GLU A 5 5.42 15.39 0.91
CA GLU A 5 4.25 15.37 1.81
C GLU A 5 3.07 16.08 1.14
N GLN A 6 3.31 17.28 0.59
CA GLN A 6 2.29 18.07 -0.10
C GLN A 6 1.67 17.33 -1.29
N TYR A 7 2.48 16.66 -2.11
CA TYR A 7 1.97 15.90 -3.25
C TYR A 7 1.00 14.79 -2.81
N TYR A 8 1.34 14.04 -1.76
CA TYR A 8 0.47 12.96 -1.26
C TYR A 8 -0.76 13.49 -0.50
N ASP A 9 -0.67 14.66 0.13
CA ASP A 9 -1.82 15.33 0.75
C ASP A 9 -2.82 15.81 -0.30
N ASP A 10 -2.34 16.42 -1.39
CA ASP A 10 -3.18 17.00 -2.45
C ASP A 10 -3.81 15.91 -3.35
N ASP A 11 -3.11 14.80 -3.58
CA ASP A 11 -3.49 13.76 -4.57
C ASP A 11 -3.81 12.38 -3.94
N ALA A 12 -4.26 12.32 -2.69
CA ALA A 12 -4.53 11.06 -1.98
C ALA A 12 -5.47 10.08 -2.73
N HIS A 13 -6.40 10.59 -3.55
CA HIS A 13 -7.30 9.80 -4.37
C HIS A 13 -6.57 9.02 -5.49
N VAL A 14 -5.51 9.61 -6.06
CA VAL A 14 -4.69 8.97 -7.11
C VAL A 14 -4.06 7.68 -6.56
N GLU A 15 -3.61 7.73 -5.31
CA GLU A 15 -3.07 6.58 -4.57
C GLU A 15 -4.15 5.53 -4.28
N TRP A 16 -5.35 5.96 -3.90
CA TRP A 16 -6.49 5.07 -3.71
C TRP A 16 -6.83 4.29 -4.98
N GLU A 17 -6.90 4.96 -6.13
CA GLU A 17 -7.22 4.36 -7.43
C GLU A 17 -6.06 3.59 -8.06
N ARG A 18 -4.84 3.69 -7.52
CA ARG A 18 -3.65 3.02 -8.08
C ARG A 18 -3.88 1.52 -8.23
N LEU A 19 -4.60 0.88 -7.31
CA LEU A 19 -4.89 -0.55 -7.39
C LEU A 19 -5.73 -0.94 -8.61
N ASP A 20 -6.62 -0.05 -9.06
CA ASP A 20 -7.47 -0.31 -10.23
C ASP A 20 -6.65 -0.23 -11.54
N ARG A 21 -5.64 0.64 -11.58
CA ARG A 21 -4.74 0.85 -12.73
C ARG A 21 -3.55 -0.12 -12.75
N HIS A 22 -3.06 -0.55 -11.59
CA HIS A 22 -1.83 -1.34 -11.43
C HIS A 22 -2.08 -2.71 -10.77
N ARG A 23 -3.09 -3.44 -11.27
CA ARG A 23 -3.49 -4.75 -10.70
C ARG A 23 -2.36 -5.79 -10.66
N THR A 24 -1.48 -5.80 -11.66
CA THR A 24 -0.36 -6.76 -11.71
C THR A 24 0.66 -6.51 -10.59
N GLU A 25 1.02 -5.24 -10.35
CA GLU A 25 1.92 -4.87 -9.26
C GLU A 25 1.33 -5.33 -7.92
N PHE A 26 0.05 -5.03 -7.68
CA PHE A 26 -0.64 -5.44 -6.46
C PHE A 26 -0.62 -6.96 -6.28
N ALA A 27 -0.98 -7.73 -7.31
CA ALA A 27 -0.99 -9.19 -7.24
C ALA A 27 0.41 -9.77 -6.94
N VAL A 28 1.46 -9.21 -7.55
CA VAL A 28 2.85 -9.64 -7.29
C VAL A 28 3.27 -9.30 -5.87
N THR A 29 2.95 -8.09 -5.38
CA THR A 29 3.23 -7.70 -3.99
C THR A 29 2.52 -8.62 -3.00
N MET A 30 1.21 -8.89 -3.20
CA MET A 30 0.46 -9.77 -2.31
C MET A 30 0.99 -11.21 -2.31
N ARG A 31 1.41 -11.71 -3.48
CA ARG A 31 2.09 -13.01 -3.56
C ARG A 31 3.37 -13.04 -2.73
N ALA A 32 4.23 -12.01 -2.88
CA ALA A 32 5.48 -11.92 -2.14
C ALA A 32 5.22 -11.81 -0.62
N LEU A 33 4.25 -11.00 -0.20
CA LEU A 33 3.86 -10.90 1.20
C LEU A 33 3.40 -12.25 1.75
N GLY A 34 2.61 -13.02 1.01
CA GLY A 34 2.20 -14.37 1.41
C GLY A 34 3.37 -15.37 1.49
N GLU A 35 4.45 -15.16 0.73
CA GLU A 35 5.62 -16.03 0.72
C GLU A 35 6.61 -15.69 1.86
N TYR A 36 6.74 -14.41 2.22
CA TYR A 36 7.81 -13.94 3.09
C TYR A 36 7.34 -13.40 4.45
N LEU A 37 6.05 -13.06 4.63
CA LEU A 37 5.57 -12.67 5.96
C LEU A 37 5.58 -13.87 6.91
N PRO A 38 5.88 -13.65 8.21
CA PRO A 38 5.77 -14.69 9.21
C PRO A 38 4.32 -15.19 9.31
N SER A 39 4.15 -16.48 9.61
CA SER A 39 2.83 -17.06 9.84
C SER A 39 2.12 -16.36 11.02
N PRO A 40 0.79 -16.15 10.94
CA PRO A 40 0.05 -15.53 12.02
C PRO A 40 0.05 -16.38 13.31
N PRO A 41 -0.01 -15.74 14.50
CA PRO A 41 -0.10 -14.30 14.71
C PRO A 41 1.24 -13.60 14.48
N ALA A 42 1.20 -12.50 13.73
CA ALA A 42 2.34 -11.68 13.42
C ALA A 42 2.00 -10.21 13.63
N GLN A 43 3.00 -9.41 14.02
CA GLN A 43 2.88 -7.96 14.08
C GLN A 43 3.57 -7.37 12.86
N VAL A 44 2.82 -6.59 12.06
CA VAL A 44 3.32 -5.96 10.84
C VAL A 44 3.14 -4.45 10.99
N LEU A 45 4.22 -3.70 10.76
CA LEU A 45 4.20 -2.25 10.67
C LEU A 45 4.06 -1.84 9.20
N ASP A 46 2.96 -1.15 8.87
CA ASP A 46 2.75 -0.55 7.56
C ASP A 46 3.25 0.91 7.57
N VAL A 47 4.25 1.22 6.74
CA VAL A 47 4.82 2.57 6.62
C VAL A 47 4.55 3.07 5.20
N GLY A 48 3.77 4.15 5.09
CA GLY A 48 3.46 4.74 3.79
C GLY A 48 2.40 3.98 2.99
N GLY A 49 1.48 3.27 3.66
CA GLY A 49 0.31 2.62 3.04
C GLY A 49 -0.69 3.56 2.35
N GLY A 50 -0.39 4.86 2.27
CA GLY A 50 -1.25 5.88 1.70
C GLY A 50 -2.59 5.94 2.44
N PRO A 51 -3.72 6.04 1.74
CA PRO A 51 -5.05 6.04 2.37
C PRO A 51 -5.47 4.66 2.93
N GLY A 52 -4.60 3.65 2.93
CA GLY A 52 -4.82 2.37 3.61
C GLY A 52 -5.47 1.28 2.77
N ARG A 53 -5.70 1.48 1.46
CA ARG A 53 -6.37 0.47 0.61
C ARG A 53 -5.61 -0.87 0.53
N ARG A 54 -4.30 -0.88 0.76
CA ARG A 54 -3.47 -2.10 0.82
C ARG A 54 -3.53 -2.81 2.18
N SER A 55 -4.04 -2.14 3.22
CA SER A 55 -4.09 -2.62 4.60
C SER A 55 -5.49 -3.12 4.99
N ILE A 56 -6.50 -2.86 4.16
CA ILE A 56 -7.89 -3.31 4.32
C ILE A 56 -8.03 -4.62 3.53
N ASN A 57 -8.02 -5.74 4.25
CA ASN A 57 -8.33 -7.06 3.71
C ASN A 57 -9.70 -7.48 4.23
#